data_AF-A0A356AX54-F1
#
_entry.id   AF-A0A356AX54-F1
#
_cell.length_a   1.000
_cell.length_b   1.000
_cell.length_c   1.000
_cell.angle_alpha   90.00
_cell.angle_beta   90.00
_cell.angle_gamma   90.00
#
_symmetry.space_group_name_H-M   'P 1'
#
loop_
_entity.id
_entity.type
_entity.pdbx_description
1 polymer ?
#
loop_
_entity_poly.entity_id
_entity_poly.type
_entity_poly.pdbx_seq_one_letter_code
_entity_poly.pdbx_strand_id
1 'polypeptide(L)'
;MVVKVNKELVSLYESKRLNCEMSVEWVLGYINKKYSALISRQIITEMPQDYILSEVDDELVKAIYRKFDSSIDINAIFNFLCTMALLLGGEE
;
A
#
# COMPACT_ATOMS: atom_id res chain seq x y z
N MET A 1 -1.76 12.89 4.25
CA MET A 1 -0.59 12.90 3.33
C MET A 1 -1.06 12.57 1.92
N VAL A 2 -0.30 12.91 0.86
CA VAL A 2 -0.62 12.52 -0.52
C VAL A 2 0.33 11.42 -0.99
N VAL A 3 -0.23 10.33 -1.51
CA VAL A 3 0.52 9.21 -2.10
C VAL A 3 0.16 9.03 -3.57
N LYS A 4 1.12 8.55 -4.35
CA LYS A 4 0.96 8.22 -5.77
C LYS A 4 0.51 6.77 -5.89
N VAL A 5 -0.70 6.54 -6.37
CA VAL A 5 -1.27 5.20 -6.54
C VAL A 5 -1.40 4.87 -8.02
N ASN A 6 -0.99 3.67 -8.42
CA ASN A 6 -1.11 3.18 -9.79
C ASN A 6 -2.57 3.30 -10.27
N LYS A 7 -2.77 3.87 -11.46
CA LYS A 7 -4.11 4.13 -12.02
C LYS A 7 -4.90 2.85 -12.32
N GLU A 8 -4.24 1.79 -12.79
CA GLU A 8 -4.86 0.49 -13.01
C GLU A 8 -5.30 -0.13 -11.68
N LEU A 9 -4.47 0.00 -10.65
CA LEU A 9 -4.79 -0.48 -9.31
C LEU A 9 -6.05 0.21 -8.79
N VAL A 10 -6.14 1.53 -8.90
CA VAL A 10 -7.34 2.28 -8.49
C VAL A 10 -8.56 1.85 -9.29
N SER A 11 -8.41 1.67 -10.60
CA SER A 11 -9.51 1.20 -11.46
C SER A 11 -10.04 -0.18 -11.01
N LEU A 12 -9.14 -1.08 -10.58
CA LEU A 12 -9.52 -2.39 -10.03
C LEU A 12 -10.28 -2.25 -8.71
N TYR A 13 -9.81 -1.38 -7.81
CA TYR A 13 -10.49 -1.09 -6.54
C TYR A 13 -11.90 -0.53 -6.77
N GLU A 14 -12.04 0.46 -7.65
CA GLU A 14 -13.33 1.05 -8.02
C GLU A 14 -14.29 0.00 -8.59
N SER A 15 -13.80 -0.86 -9.50
CA SER A 15 -14.63 -1.92 -10.11
C SER A 15 -15.15 -2.94 -9.10
N LYS A 16 -14.37 -3.19 -8.04
CA LYS A 16 -14.69 -4.10 -6.94
C LYS A 16 -15.39 -3.40 -5.77
N ARG A 17 -15.60 -2.08 -5.84
CA ARG A 17 -16.12 -1.24 -4.75
C ARG A 17 -15.32 -1.34 -3.45
N LEU A 18 -14.01 -1.48 -3.56
CA LEU A 18 -13.08 -1.54 -2.44
C LEU A 18 -12.48 -0.17 -2.15
N ASN A 19 -12.09 0.06 -0.90
CA ASN A 19 -11.37 1.23 -0.43
C ASN A 19 -9.89 0.89 -0.22
N CYS A 20 -9.00 1.69 -0.82
CA CYS A 20 -7.55 1.50 -0.70
C CYS A 20 -7.06 1.58 0.76
N GLU A 21 -7.49 2.59 1.51
CA GLU A 21 -7.03 2.79 2.90
C GLU A 21 -7.49 1.65 3.81
N MET A 22 -8.76 1.26 3.73
CA MET A 22 -9.30 0.14 4.53
C MET A 22 -8.62 -1.18 4.18
N SER A 23 -8.38 -1.42 2.88
CA SER A 23 -7.64 -2.59 2.42
C SER A 23 -6.18 -2.63 2.89
N VAL A 24 -5.52 -1.47 2.90
CA VAL A 24 -4.14 -1.33 3.41
C VAL A 24 -4.11 -1.55 4.92
N GLU A 25 -5.02 -0.94 5.68
CA GLU A 25 -5.17 -1.17 7.12
C GLU A 25 -5.37 -2.64 7.44
N TRP A 26 -6.26 -3.30 6.69
CA TRP A 26 -6.53 -4.72 6.83
C TRP A 26 -5.27 -5.57 6.66
N VAL A 27 -4.55 -5.42 5.53
CA VAL A 27 -3.31 -6.16 5.28
C VAL A 27 -2.23 -5.85 6.31
N LEU A 28 -2.09 -4.58 6.72
CA LEU A 28 -1.14 -4.18 7.75
C LEU A 28 -1.37 -4.89 9.09
N GLY A 29 -2.63 -5.22 9.41
CA GLY A 29 -2.98 -6.01 10.59
C GLY A 29 -2.31 -7.38 10.61
N TYR A 30 -2.17 -8.03 9.45
CA TYR A 30 -1.55 -9.35 9.32
C TYR A 30 -0.02 -9.31 9.21
N ILE A 31 0.54 -8.16 8.82
CA ILE A 31 1.98 -8.04 8.64
C ILE A 31 2.70 -8.00 9.99
N ASN A 32 3.45 -9.06 10.27
CA ASN A 32 4.36 -9.09 11.41
C ASN A 32 5.65 -8.32 11.07
N LYS A 33 6.04 -7.40 11.97
CA LYS A 33 7.19 -6.51 11.82
C LYS A 33 8.50 -7.24 11.49
N LYS A 34 8.69 -8.46 12.02
CA LYS A 34 9.90 -9.25 11.79
C LYS A 34 10.05 -9.65 10.32
N TYR A 35 8.95 -9.91 9.62
CA TYR A 35 8.96 -10.34 8.23
C TYR A 35 8.86 -9.16 7.26
N SER A 36 8.21 -8.06 7.61
CA SER A 36 8.22 -6.85 6.79
C SER A 36 9.61 -6.24 6.67
N ALA A 37 10.47 -6.40 7.67
CA ALA A 37 11.88 -6.02 7.58
C ALA A 37 12.67 -6.84 6.53
N LEU A 38 12.16 -7.99 6.10
CA LEU A 38 12.76 -8.82 5.04
C LEU A 38 12.30 -8.41 3.64
N ILE A 39 11.29 -7.54 3.53
CA ILE A 39 10.83 -7.01 2.25
C ILE A 39 11.98 -6.18 1.68
N SER A 40 12.57 -6.69 0.59
CA SER A 40 13.73 -6.09 -0.05
C SER A 40 13.44 -4.66 -0.46
N ARG A 41 14.43 -3.77 -0.30
CA ARG A 41 14.42 -2.42 -0.88
C ARG A 41 14.24 -2.43 -2.41
N GLN A 42 14.42 -3.59 -3.05
CA GLN A 42 14.28 -3.79 -4.49
C GLN A 42 12.83 -4.02 -4.96
N ILE A 43 11.86 -4.27 -4.07
CA ILE A 43 10.42 -4.35 -4.44
C ILE A 43 9.90 -3.00 -5.02
N ILE A 44 10.74 -1.96 -5.00
CA ILE A 44 10.35 -0.56 -4.76
C ILE A 44 11.13 0.41 -5.67
N THR A 45 11.62 -0.04 -6.82
CA THR A 45 12.33 0.85 -7.76
C THR A 45 11.50 1.34 -8.94
N GLU A 46 10.42 0.65 -9.31
CA GLU A 46 9.57 1.09 -10.41
C GLU A 46 8.28 1.68 -9.90
N MET A 47 8.30 3.00 -9.74
CA MET A 47 7.09 3.80 -9.61
C MET A 47 6.27 3.68 -10.90
N PRO A 48 4.94 3.50 -10.82
CA PRO A 48 4.09 3.48 -12.00
C PRO A 48 4.28 4.78 -12.79
N GLN A 49 4.52 4.68 -14.11
CA GLN A 49 4.54 5.87 -14.97
C GLN A 49 3.19 6.58 -14.97
N ASP A 50 2.10 5.82 -14.77
CA ASP A 50 0.72 6.30 -14.73
C ASP A 50 0.14 6.14 -13.31
N TYR A 51 0.01 7.27 -12.61
CA TYR A 51 -0.47 7.32 -11.22
C TYR A 51 -1.51 8.41 -11.02
N ILE A 52 -2.32 8.24 -9.99
CA ILE A 52 -3.16 9.31 -9.43
C ILE A 52 -2.62 9.72 -8.06
N LEU A 53 -2.96 10.95 -7.66
CA LEU A 53 -2.70 11.44 -6.30
C LEU A 53 -3.90 11.05 -5.43
N SER A 54 -3.65 10.23 -4.42
CA SER A 54 -4.64 9.89 -3.40
C SER A 54 -4.27 10.57 -2.10
N GLU A 55 -5.24 11.24 -1.48
CA GLU A 55 -5.12 11.60 -0.07
C GLU A 55 -5.23 10.32 0.76
N VAL A 56 -4.42 10.22 1.81
CA VAL A 56 -4.36 9.10 2.75
C VAL A 56 -4.12 9.66 4.15
N ASP A 57 -4.75 9.06 5.16
CA ASP A 57 -4.58 9.44 6.56
C ASP A 57 -3.09 9.36 6.98
N ASP A 58 -2.62 10.40 7.66
CA ASP A 58 -1.27 10.46 8.23
C ASP A 58 -1.04 9.35 9.25
N GLU A 59 -2.06 8.93 9.99
CA GLU A 59 -1.97 7.82 10.94
C GLU A 59 -1.75 6.48 10.23
N LEU A 60 -2.36 6.27 9.06
CA LEU A 60 -2.11 5.09 8.26
C LEU A 60 -0.66 5.06 7.74
N VAL A 61 -0.15 6.20 7.28
CA VAL A 61 1.26 6.33 6.88
C VAL A 61 2.20 6.02 8.05
N LYS A 62 1.92 6.53 9.25
CA LYS A 62 2.70 6.21 10.46
C LYS A 62 2.61 4.72 10.78
N ALA A 63 1.44 4.09 10.64
CA ALA A 63 1.26 2.66 10.87
C ALA A 63 2.08 1.81 9.90
N ILE A 64 2.13 2.18 8.61
CA ILE A 64 3.00 1.57 7.61
C ILE A 64 4.46 1.62 8.07
N TYR A 65 4.96 2.81 8.41
CA TYR A 65 6.36 2.97 8.82
C TYR A 65 6.71 2.39 10.21
N ARG A 66 5.73 1.99 11.02
CA ARG A 66 6.00 1.16 12.21
C ARG A 66 6.38 -0.28 11.85
N LYS A 67 5.96 -0.75 10.67
CA LYS A 67 6.17 -2.12 10.17
C LYS A 67 7.30 -2.18 9.14
N PHE A 68 7.40 -1.19 8.25
CA PHE A 68 8.35 -1.16 7.14
C PHE A 68 9.55 -0.24 7.42
N ASP A 69 10.67 -0.45 6.73
CA ASP A 69 11.83 0.46 6.78
C ASP A 69 11.43 1.84 6.25
N SER A 70 11.64 2.89 7.05
CA SER A 70 11.30 4.27 6.68
C SER A 70 12.15 4.84 5.54
N SER A 71 13.25 4.17 5.15
CA SER A 71 14.01 4.56 3.97
C SER A 71 13.30 4.23 2.65
N ILE A 72 12.20 3.49 2.72
CA ILE A 72 11.44 3.04 1.56
C ILE A 72 10.39 4.09 1.19
N ASP A 73 10.21 4.32 -0.12
CA ASP A 73 9.17 5.21 -0.63
C ASP A 73 7.77 4.72 -0.23
N ILE A 74 7.03 5.58 0.49
CA ILE A 74 5.66 5.32 0.92
C ILE A 74 4.76 4.98 -0.26
N ASN A 75 4.96 5.59 -1.42
CA ASN A 75 4.13 5.35 -2.61
C ASN A 75 4.22 3.87 -3.01
N ALA A 76 5.43 3.33 -3.06
CA ALA A 76 5.65 1.94 -3.43
C ALA A 76 5.14 0.96 -2.36
N ILE A 77 5.33 1.27 -1.07
CA ILE A 77 4.77 0.44 0.00
C ILE A 77 3.25 0.42 -0.10
N PHE A 78 2.63 1.58 -0.29
CA PHE A 78 1.18 1.69 -0.40
C PHE A 78 0.64 0.91 -1.59
N ASN A 79 1.24 1.05 -2.78
CA ASN A 79 0.87 0.26 -3.96
C ASN A 79 1.05 -1.25 -3.74
N PHE A 80 2.16 -1.66 -3.11
CA PHE A 80 2.41 -3.05 -2.75
C PHE A 80 1.32 -3.60 -1.81
N LEU A 81 0.98 -2.86 -0.75
CA LEU A 81 -0.05 -3.24 0.20
C LEU A 81 -1.43 -3.31 -0.46
N CYS A 82 -1.78 -2.34 -1.30
CA CYS A 82 -3.01 -2.38 -2.08
C CYS A 82 -3.06 -3.59 -3.02
N THR A 83 -1.93 -3.95 -3.64
CA THR A 83 -1.83 -5.12 -4.52
C THR A 83 -2.01 -6.41 -3.73
N MET A 84 -1.35 -6.51 -2.58
CA MET A 84 -1.50 -7.65 -1.66
C MET A 84 -2.96 -7.80 -1.20
N ALA A 85 -3.61 -6.72 -0.81
CA ALA A 85 -4.99 -6.76 -0.36
C ALA A 85 -5.93 -7.26 -1.46
N LEU A 86 -5.76 -6.81 -2.71
CA LEU A 86 -6.53 -7.32 -3.85
C LEU A 86 -6.34 -8.82 -4.08
N LEU A 87 -5.10 -9.31 -3.96
CA LEU A 87 -4.80 -10.73 -4.15
C LEU A 87 -5.39 -11.60 -3.04
N LEU A 88 -5.53 -11.05 -1.84
CA LEU A 88 -6.04 -11.76 -0.66
C LEU A 88 -7.57 -11.69 -0.50
N GLY A 89 -8.29 -11.02 -1.41
CA GLY A 89 -9.76 -10.97 -1.41
C GLY A 89 -10.36 -9.60 -1.10
N GLY A 90 -9.57 -8.67 -0.55
CA GLY A 90 -10.00 -7.34 -0.12
C GLY A 90 -10.89 -7.35 1.15
N GLU A 91 -10.65 -6.40 2.05
CA GLU A 91 -11.50 -5.96 3.19
C GLU A 91 -12.19 -7.03 4.09
N GLU A 92 -11.77 -8.30 4.16
CA GLU A 92 -12.48 -9.35 4.94
C GLU A 92 -12.45 -9.19 6.48
#